data_AF-A0A974UWM4-F1
#
_entry.id   AF-A0A974UWM4-F1
#
_cell.length_a   1.000
_cell.length_b   1.000
_cell.length_c   1.000
_cell.angle_alpha   90.00
_cell.angle_beta   90.00
_cell.angle_gamma   90.00
#
_symmetry.space_group_name_H-M   'P 1'
#
loop_
_entity.id
_entity.type
_entity.pdbx_description
1 polymer ?
#
loop_
_entity_poly.entity_id
_entity_poly.type
_entity_poly.pdbx_seq_one_letter_code
_entity_poly.pdbx_strand_id
1 'polypeptide(L)' 'MLTVEQAADRLAVSRTTMFALIKDEVVLSVPVGRLTRIPADELTAYIERLIAAAEEG' A
#
# COMPACT_ATOMS: atom_id res chain seq x y z
N MET A 1 3.09 11.52 0.88
CA MET A 1 3.96 10.47 0.31
C MET A 1 4.57 9.68 1.46
N LEU A 2 4.17 8.43 1.63
CA LEU A 2 4.61 7.51 2.67
C LEU A 2 5.82 6.70 2.17
N THR A 3 6.66 6.21 3.07
CA THR A 3 7.63 5.16 2.72
C THR A 3 6.93 3.80 2.70
N VAL A 4 7.54 2.80 2.08
CA VAL A 4 7.06 1.40 2.13
C VAL A 4 6.81 0.94 3.57
N GLU A 5 7.69 1.31 4.50
CA GLU A 5 7.54 0.95 5.92
C GLU A 5 6.36 1.66 6.59
N GLN A 6 6.13 2.95 6.31
CA GLN A 6 4.96 3.66 6.85
C GLN A 6 3.64 3.14 6.28
N ALA A 7 3.63 2.71 5.01
CA ALA A 7 2.44 2.10 4.43
C ALA A 7 2.15 0.72 5.02
N ALA A 8 3.20 -0.09 5.24
CA ALA A 8 3.09 -1.38 5.89
C ALA A 8 2.55 -1.26 7.32
N ASP A 9 3.10 -0.32 8.10
CA ASP A 9 2.66 -0.02 9.46
C ASP A 9 1.19 0.41 9.51
N ARG A 10 0.77 1.29 8.59
CA ARG A 10 -0.61 1.79 8.51
C ARG A 10 -1.63 0.73 8.12
N LEU A 11 -1.21 -0.26 7.32
CA LEU A 11 -2.04 -1.41 6.96
C LEU A 11 -1.91 -2.56 7.98
N ALA A 12 -1.05 -2.41 9.01
CA ALA A 12 -0.68 -3.45 9.97
C ALA A 12 -0.20 -4.75 9.31
N VAL A 13 0.50 -4.64 8.17
CA VAL A 13 1.07 -5.79 7.43
C VAL A 13 2.59 -5.82 7.53
N SER A 14 3.16 -6.98 7.22
CA SER A 14 4.61 -7.11 7.12
C SER A 14 5.15 -6.31 5.92
N ARG A 15 6.40 -5.82 6.02
CA ARG A 15 7.10 -5.19 4.89
C ARG A 15 7.12 -6.08 3.65
N THR A 16 7.24 -7.39 3.83
CA THR A 16 7.22 -8.38 2.74
C THR A 16 5.87 -8.37 2.02
N THR A 17 4.76 -8.33 2.76
CA THR A 17 3.41 -8.19 2.19
C THR A 17 3.31 -6.90 1.39
N MET A 18 3.81 -5.78 1.95
CA MET A 18 3.79 -4.50 1.25
C MET A 18 4.59 -4.53 -0.07
N PHE A 19 5.77 -5.16 -0.08
CA PHE A 19 6.53 -5.36 -1.31
C PHE A 19 5.82 -6.28 -2.31
N ALA A 20 5.11 -7.30 -1.84
CA ALA A 20 4.30 -8.16 -2.69
C ALA A 20 3.16 -7.35 -3.34
N LEU A 21 2.45 -6.49 -2.59
CA LEU A 21 1.38 -5.64 -3.12
C LEU A 21 1.89 -4.64 -4.17
N ILE A 22 3.08 -4.08 -3.99
CA ILE A 22 3.72 -3.21 -4.98
C ILE A 22 4.12 -4.03 -6.22
N LYS A 23 4.67 -5.23 -6.01
CA LYS A 23 5.07 -6.14 -7.10
C LYS A 23 3.88 -6.61 -7.92
N ASP A 24 2.74 -6.84 -7.27
CA ASP A 24 1.47 -7.24 -7.88
C ASP A 24 0.72 -6.06 -8.52
N GLU A 25 1.31 -4.87 -8.51
CA GLU A 25 0.72 -3.63 -9.05
C GLU A 25 -0.61 -3.23 -8.39
N VAL A 26 -0.92 -3.81 -7.23
CA VAL A 26 -2.14 -3.56 -6.44
C VAL A 26 -2.06 -2.22 -5.72
N VAL A 27 -0.87 -1.86 -5.24
CA VAL A 27 -0.60 -0.55 -4.63
C VAL A 27 0.41 0.19 -5.49
N LEU A 28 -0.01 1.32 -6.07
CA LEU A 28 0.90 2.12 -6.89
C LEU A 28 2.02 2.70 -6.04
N SER A 29 3.24 2.59 -6.56
CA SER A 29 4.43 3.14 -5.93
C SER A 29 5.14 4.08 -6.91
N VAL A 30 5.58 5.22 -6.39
CA VAL A 30 6.28 6.24 -7.15
C VAL A 30 7.75 6.23 -6.74
N PRO A 31 8.69 5.91 -7.66
CA PRO A 31 10.10 6.05 -7.38
C PRO A 31 10.47 7.54 -7.29
N VAL A 32 10.98 7.96 -6.13
CA VAL A 32 11.47 9.31 -5.88
C VAL A 32 12.97 9.24 -5.64
N GLY A 33 13.74 9.41 -6.72
CA GLY A 33 15.19 9.25 -6.71
C GLY A 33 15.59 7.78 -6.47
N ARG A 34 16.30 7.51 -5.38
CA ARG A 34 16.72 6.14 -4.97
C ARG A 34 15.73 5.44 -4.04
N LEU A 35 14.63 6.09 -3.69
CA LEU A 35 13.67 5.60 -2.68
C LEU A 35 12.29 5.43 -3.30
N THR A 36 11.60 4.36 -2.92
CA THR A 36 10.20 4.13 -3.30
C THR A 36 9.28 4.82 -2.31
N ARG A 37 8.38 5.66 -2.83
CA ARG A 37 7.34 6.36 -2.05
C ARG A 37 5.97 5.85 -2.48
N ILE A 38 5.05 5.79 -1.54
CA ILE A 38 3.66 5.41 -1.79
C ILE A 38 2.79 6.65 -1.61
N PRO A 39 1.94 7.01 -2.58
CA PRO A 39 0.93 8.04 -2.38
C PRO A 39 0.01 7.63 -1.23
N ALA A 40 -0.30 8.56 -0.34
CA ALA A 40 -1.24 8.27 0.75
C ALA A 40 -2.65 7.99 0.19
N ASP A 41 -3.00 8.65 -0.91
CA ASP A 41 -4.26 8.47 -1.63
C ASP A 41 -4.45 7.03 -2.12
N GLU A 42 -3.42 6.46 -2.75
CA GLU A 42 -3.41 5.07 -3.21
C GLU A 42 -3.56 4.06 -2.06
N LEU A 43 -2.87 4.32 -0.95
CA LEU A 43 -3.01 3.47 0.23
C LEU A 43 -4.43 3.54 0.80
N THR A 44 -5.03 4.74 0.85
CA THR A 44 -6.43 4.91 1.27
C THR A 44 -7.38 4.16 0.33
N ALA A 45 -7.23 4.32 -0.99
CA ALA A 45 -8.06 3.64 -1.98
C ALA A 45 -7.96 2.11 -1.86
N TYR A 46 -6.76 1.58 -1.57
CA TYR A 46 -6.58 0.15 -1.31
C TYR A 46 -7.31 -0.32 -0.04
N ILE A 47 -7.23 0.45 1.05
CA ILE A 47 -7.96 0.17 2.30
C ILE A 47 -9.47 0.21 2.06
N GLU A 48 -9.97 1.19 1.31
CA GLU A 48 -11.40 1.27 0.97
C GLU A 48 -11.87 0.04 0.19
N ARG A 49 -11.07 -0.45 -0.77
CA ARG A 49 -11.37 -1.70 -1.50
C ARG A 49 -11.37 -2.92 -0.57
N LEU A 50 -10.43 -2.99 0.38
CA LEU A 50 -10.39 -4.07 1.36
C LEU A 50 -11.60 -4.06 2.29
N ILE A 51 -12.01 -2.88 2.75
CA ILE A 51 -13.20 -2.72 3.60
C ILE A 51 -14.45 -3.12 2.80
N ALA A 52 -14.61 -2.63 1.57
CA ALA A 52 -15.73 -2.98 0.71
C ALA A 52 -15.80 -4.50 0.48
N ALA A 53 -14.68 -5.14 0.13
CA ALA A 53 -14.62 -6.59 -0.05
C ALA A 53 -14.92 -7.38 1.24
N ALA A 54 -14.60 -6.82 2.41
CA ALA A 54 -14.92 -7.44 3.71
C ALA A 54 -16.40 -7.28 4.09
N GLU A 55 -17.07 -6.22 3.65
CA GLU A 55 -18.51 -6.03 3.87
C GLU A 55 -19.38 -6.89 2.94
N GLU A 56 -18.82 -7.40 1.85
CA GLU A 56 -19.48 -8.30 0.89
C GLU A 56 -19.42 -9.80 1.28
N GLY A 57 -18.76 -10.14 2.40
CA GLY A 57 -18.59 -11.52 2.90
C GLY A 57 -19.39 -11.83 4.16
#